data_AF-A0A1S8LRG3-F1
#
_entry.id   AF-A0A1S8LRG3-F1
#
_cell.length_a   1.000
_cell.length_b   1.000
_cell.length_c   1.000
_cell.angle_alpha   90.00
_cell.angle_beta   90.00
_cell.angle_gamma   90.00
#
_symmetry.space_group_name_H-M   'P 1'
#
loop_
_entity.id
_entity.type
_entity.pdbx_description
1 polymer ?
#
loop_
_entity_poly.entity_id
_entity_poly.type
_entity_poly.pdbx_seq_one_letter_code
_entity_poly.pdbx_strand_id
1 'polypeptide(L)'
;MLKIREGTSENWYALYLSIILNFSSDKALKYFSFKLNTKHRNYSLKHIEIMIKLKKNGVRYKEIGEKYGITRSQVKAILQYHSKRKGR
;
A
#
# COMPACT_ATOMS: atom_id res chain seq x y z
N MET A 1 -23.12 -8.93 29.43
CA MET A 1 -23.16 -8.81 27.96
C MET A 1 -21.73 -8.54 27.48
N LEU A 2 -20.99 -9.56 27.04
CA LEU A 2 -19.62 -9.42 26.51
C LEU A 2 -19.55 -10.19 25.19
N LYS A 3 -19.67 -9.46 24.07
CA LYS A 3 -19.44 -9.99 22.73
C LYS A 3 -17.94 -9.90 22.44
N ILE A 4 -17.19 -10.98 22.67
CA ILE A 4 -15.85 -11.14 22.12
C ILE A 4 -16.00 -11.94 20.82
N ARG A 5 -16.10 -11.24 19.68
CA ARG A 5 -16.02 -11.84 18.34
C ARG A 5 -15.41 -10.83 17.37
N GLU A 6 -14.10 -10.61 17.47
CA GLU A 6 -13.24 -10.12 16.38
C GLU A 6 -11.90 -10.88 16.48
N GLY A 7 -11.23 -11.12 15.34
CA GLY A 7 -10.46 -12.34 15.07
C GLY A 7 -9.23 -12.57 15.95
N THR A 8 -8.91 -13.84 16.19
CA THR A 8 -7.77 -14.28 17.03
C THR A 8 -6.42 -13.71 16.58
N SER A 9 -6.25 -13.43 15.28
CA SER A 9 -5.03 -12.81 14.73
C SER A 9 -4.87 -11.34 15.13
N GLU A 10 -5.96 -10.59 15.25
CA GLU A 10 -5.96 -9.16 15.55
C GLU A 10 -5.62 -8.93 17.03
N ASN A 11 -6.13 -9.81 17.91
CA ASN A 11 -5.89 -9.75 19.35
C ASN A 11 -4.43 -10.10 19.72
N TRP A 12 -3.83 -11.11 19.08
CA TRP A 12 -2.43 -11.44 19.35
C TRP A 12 -1.47 -10.35 18.87
N TYR A 13 -1.75 -9.72 17.72
CA TYR A 13 -0.94 -8.61 17.23
C TYR A 13 -1.06 -7.36 18.13
N ALA A 14 -2.25 -7.08 18.65
CA ALA A 14 -2.46 -6.00 19.62
C ALA A 14 -1.66 -6.23 20.92
N LEU A 15 -1.63 -7.47 21.43
CA LEU A 15 -0.82 -7.86 22.60
C LEU A 15 0.69 -7.74 22.33
N TYR A 16 1.14 -8.15 21.15
CA TYR A 16 2.55 -8.00 20.75
C TYR A 16 2.98 -6.53 20.70
N LEU A 17 2.15 -5.66 20.11
CA LEU A 17 2.44 -4.22 20.04
C LEU A 17 2.39 -3.54 21.41
N SER A 18 1.50 -3.96 22.32
CA SER A 18 1.44 -3.37 23.65
C SER A 18 2.67 -3.72 24.49
N ILE A 19 3.20 -4.94 24.37
CA ILE A 19 4.40 -5.37 25.08
C ILE A 19 5.65 -4.68 24.55
N ILE A 20 5.84 -4.62 23.22
CA ILE A 20 7.09 -4.11 22.63
C ILE A 20 7.12 -2.58 22.53
N LEU A 21 5.99 -1.93 22.23
CA LEU A 21 5.94 -0.48 21.98
C LEU A 21 5.29 0.31 23.12
N ASN A 22 4.90 -0.37 24.21
CA ASN A 22 4.18 0.21 25.35
C ASN A 22 2.90 0.96 24.92
N PHE A 23 2.22 0.45 23.89
CA PHE A 23 0.97 1.01 23.39
C PHE A 23 -0.22 0.51 24.22
N SER A 24 -1.20 1.38 24.48
CA SER A 24 -2.50 0.91 24.94
C SER A 24 -3.14 0.02 23.87
N SER A 25 -3.99 -0.93 24.30
CA SER A 25 -4.73 -1.82 23.41
C SER A 25 -5.45 -1.07 22.29
N ASP A 26 -6.07 0.06 22.61
CA ASP A 26 -6.79 0.91 21.64
C ASP A 26 -5.84 1.53 20.60
N LYS A 27 -4.65 1.95 21.03
CA LYS A 27 -3.64 2.52 20.13
C LYS A 27 -3.04 1.45 19.23
N ALA A 28 -2.85 0.23 19.72
CA ALA A 28 -2.38 -0.90 18.93
C ALA A 28 -3.39 -1.31 17.86
N LEU A 29 -4.68 -1.39 18.20
CA LEU A 29 -5.76 -1.66 17.24
C LEU A 29 -5.90 -0.57 16.18
N LYS A 30 -5.78 0.71 16.57
CA LYS A 30 -5.78 1.84 15.63
C LYS A 30 -4.57 1.79 14.69
N TYR A 31 -3.41 1.39 15.19
CA TYR A 31 -2.21 1.24 14.37
C TYR A 31 -2.31 0.07 13.39
N PHE A 32 -2.86 -1.06 13.84
CA PHE A 32 -3.11 -2.23 13.00
C PHE A 32 -4.11 -1.93 11.88
N SER A 33 -5.25 -1.33 12.22
CA SER A 33 -6.26 -0.92 11.24
C SER A 33 -5.71 0.10 10.23
N PHE A 34 -4.86 1.04 10.65
CA PHE A 34 -4.19 1.97 9.73
C PHE A 34 -3.23 1.25 8.76
N LYS A 35 -2.46 0.28 9.26
CA LYS A 35 -1.53 -0.52 8.45
C LYS A 35 -2.25 -1.42 7.45
N LEU A 36 -3.43 -1.94 7.79
CA LEU A 36 -4.29 -2.69 6.86
C LEU A 36 -5.03 -1.78 5.87
N ASN A 37 -5.37 -0.54 6.27
CA ASN A 37 -5.99 0.47 5.42
C ASN A 37 -5.04 1.18 4.46
N THR A 38 -3.79 0.71 4.28
CA THR A 38 -3.02 1.08 3.11
C THR A 38 -3.68 0.47 1.88
N LYS A 39 -4.77 1.12 1.40
CA LYS A 39 -5.46 0.78 0.16
C LYS A 39 -4.39 0.61 -0.90
N HIS A 40 -4.16 -0.63 -1.32
CA HIS A 40 -3.53 -0.90 -2.60
C HIS A 40 -4.36 -0.14 -3.63
N ARG A 41 -3.85 1.00 -4.11
CA ARG A 41 -4.44 1.68 -5.27
C ARG A 41 -4.24 0.72 -6.43
N ASN A 42 -5.23 -0.14 -6.66
CA ASN A 42 -5.24 -1.09 -7.76
C ASN A 42 -5.40 -0.30 -9.04
N TYR A 43 -4.27 0.08 -9.64
CA TYR A 43 -4.26 0.62 -10.99
C TYR A 43 -4.67 -0.49 -11.95
N SER A 44 -5.75 -0.26 -12.70
CA SER A 44 -6.08 -1.08 -13.86
C SER A 44 -4.84 -1.25 -14.76
N LEU A 45 -4.69 -2.43 -15.35
CA LEU A 45 -3.61 -2.72 -16.32
C LEU A 45 -3.56 -1.65 -17.42
N LYS A 46 -4.71 -1.11 -17.86
CA LYS A 46 -4.78 -0.01 -18.84
C LYS A 46 -4.06 1.25 -18.36
N HIS A 47 -4.22 1.63 -17.09
CA HIS A 47 -3.52 2.80 -16.53
C HIS A 47 -2.01 2.58 -16.50
N ILE A 48 -1.57 1.36 -16.19
CA ILE A 48 -0.17 1.00 -16.14
C ILE A 48 0.44 1.03 -17.55
N GLU A 49 -0.26 0.52 -18.57
CA GLU A 49 0.18 0.63 -19.96
C GLU A 49 0.35 2.08 -20.41
N ILE A 50 -0.58 2.96 -20.02
CA ILE A 50 -0.46 4.39 -20.31
C ILE A 50 0.75 4.99 -19.60
N MET A 51 0.99 4.66 -18.32
CA MET A 51 2.19 5.10 -17.60
C MET A 51 3.49 4.62 -18.27
N ILE A 52 3.51 3.39 -18.79
CA ILE A 52 4.64 2.84 -19.56
C ILE A 52 4.85 3.64 -20.85
N LYS A 53 3.77 3.91 -21.62
CA LYS A 53 3.85 4.72 -22.84
C LYS A 53 4.36 6.13 -22.56
N LEU A 54 3.82 6.79 -21.53
CA LEU A 54 4.29 8.11 -21.10
C LEU A 54 5.78 8.07 -20.76
N LYS A 55 6.23 7.02 -20.05
CA LYS A 55 7.64 6.89 -19.73
C LYS A 55 8.53 6.67 -20.96
N LYS A 56 8.07 5.87 -21.93
CA LYS A 56 8.77 5.67 -23.21
C LYS A 56 8.86 6.96 -24.03
N ASN A 57 7.86 7.82 -23.93
CA ASN A 57 7.84 9.14 -24.57
C ASN A 57 8.68 10.20 -23.83
N GLY A 58 9.49 9.81 -22.84
CA GLY A 58 10.41 10.71 -22.14
C GLY A 58 9.83 11.43 -20.91
N VAL A 59 8.54 11.26 -20.60
CA VAL A 59 7.89 11.91 -19.44
C VAL A 59 8.57 11.49 -18.14
N ARG A 60 8.80 12.44 -17.23
CA ARG A 60 9.50 12.19 -15.96
C ARG A 60 8.56 11.49 -14.98
N TYR A 61 9.11 10.66 -14.09
CA TYR A 61 8.32 9.97 -13.07
C TYR A 61 7.53 10.91 -12.14
N LYS A 62 8.06 12.12 -11.93
CA LYS A 62 7.40 13.17 -11.15
C LYS A 62 6.10 13.63 -11.82
N GLU A 63 6.15 13.94 -13.11
CA GLU A 63 5.01 14.40 -13.93
C GLU A 63 3.94 13.31 -14.08
N ILE A 64 4.37 12.05 -14.26
CA ILE A 64 3.46 10.90 -14.23
C ILE A 64 2.80 10.80 -12.84
N GLY A 65 3.57 11.02 -11.78
CA GLY A 65 3.05 10.99 -10.42
C GLY A 65 1.96 12.05 -10.19
N GLU A 66 2.24 13.28 -10.58
CA GLU A 66 1.30 14.40 -10.50
C GLU A 66 0.00 14.10 -11.27
N LYS A 67 0.10 13.58 -12.49
CA LYS A 67 -1.07 13.22 -13.32
C LYS A 67 -1.99 12.17 -12.68
N TYR A 68 -1.42 11.25 -11.89
CA TYR A 68 -2.16 10.14 -11.27
C TYR A 68 -2.32 10.31 -9.74
N GLY A 69 -1.94 11.47 -9.20
CA GLY A 69 -2.01 11.77 -7.76
C GLY A 69 -1.17 10.82 -6.90
N ILE A 70 -0.01 10.37 -7.38
CA ILE A 70 0.93 9.49 -6.67
C ILE A 70 2.36 10.04 -6.65
N THR A 71 3.14 9.52 -5.71
CA THR A 71 4.54 9.92 -5.59
C THR A 71 5.39 9.35 -6.73
N ARG A 72 6.49 10.04 -7.06
CA ARG A 72 7.49 9.56 -8.03
C ARG A 72 7.98 8.13 -7.71
N SER A 73 8.10 7.82 -6.42
CA SER A 73 8.61 6.53 -5.93
C SER A 73 7.60 5.41 -6.20
N GLN A 74 6.31 5.68 -6.02
CA GLN A 74 5.24 4.74 -6.37
C GLN A 74 5.20 4.49 -7.87
N VAL A 75 5.33 5.52 -8.70
CA VAL A 75 5.42 5.36 -10.17
C VAL A 75 6.58 4.45 -10.56
N LYS A 76 7.77 4.68 -9.99
CA LYS A 76 8.95 3.85 -10.24
C LYS A 76 8.70 2.38 -9.85
N ALA A 77 8.11 2.13 -8.68
CA ALA A 77 7.81 0.78 -8.20
C ALA A 77 6.81 0.04 -9.13
N ILE A 78 5.74 0.72 -9.55
CA ILE A 78 4.73 0.18 -10.48
C ILE A 78 5.40 -0.21 -11.80
N LEU A 79 6.17 0.70 -12.39
CA LEU A 79 6.80 0.46 -13.68
C LEU A 79 7.85 -0.66 -13.63
N GLN A 80 8.67 -0.73 -12.56
CA GLN A 80 9.65 -1.80 -12.39
C GLN A 80 9.01 -3.18 -12.20
N TYR A 81 7.92 -3.26 -11.45
CA TYR A 81 7.20 -4.52 -11.25
C TYR A 81 6.63 -5.04 -12.58
N HIS A 82 6.02 -4.15 -13.37
CA HIS A 82 5.38 -4.52 -14.64
C HIS A 82 6.36 -4.70 -15.81
N SER A 83 7.52 -4.04 -15.81
CA SER A 83 8.55 -4.27 -16.83
C SER A 83 9.18 -5.65 -16.72
N LYS A 84 9.35 -6.18 -15.50
CA LYS A 84 9.93 -7.52 -15.26
C LYS A 84 9.01 -8.67 -15.69
N ARG A 85 7.70 -8.47 -15.69
CA ARG A 85 6.72 -9.50 -16.06
C ARG A 85 6.52 -9.67 -17.56
N LYS A 86 6.87 -8.67 -18.39
CA LYS A 86 6.68 -8.73 -19.85
C LYS A 86 7.80 -9.46 -20.61
N GLY A 87 8.87 -9.84 -19.91
CA GLY A 87 10.00 -10.60 -20.45
C GLY A 87 10.02 -12.08 -20.03
N ARG A 88 8.91 -12.60 -19.50
CA ARG A 88 8.68 -14.03 -19.26
C ARG A 88 7.58 -14.53 -20.18
#